data_AF-A0A7W0QA58-F1
#
_entry.id   AF-A0A7W0QA58-F1
#
_cell.length_a   1.000
_cell.length_b   1.000
_cell.length_c   1.000
_cell.angle_alpha   90.00
_cell.angle_beta   90.00
_cell.angle_gamma   90.00
#
_symmetry.space_group_name_H-M   'P 1'
#
loop_
_entity.id
_entity.type
_entity.pdbx_description
1 polymer ?
#
loop_
_entity_poly.entity_id
_entity_poly.type
_entity_poly.pdbx_seq_one_letter_code
_entity_poly.pdbx_strand_id
1 'polypeptide(L)'
;MLRDLAGSGSASEATLEMLTVSERALGEDAAAVAVYDQLILRFPTSNRHWRYRAVRAWLELRQGTLDRAKEILTGADLGAAATPSAVHYVTAWIRFRSGDMAGAHAQSVIASQTWSDLASWDALRNEVYLFGAFAGAKPEYMLQVLDDLIEGPPRREQGTVKVRTKTVVKGGKRTDVTEESVISYSRSWETVSLGKAYLRAGRTEDAATIITRGLGDKPFTSGRAELVLANIADLTARPLDATAHLEAAAAHLAGADVSNSAGDTTDMKQELASSTLALARGYRAFFTVTGVRSYADAASKLYALYATLPARADAADVAREATLLGEVRQVATPSDYRAAVVDGWTGRTALLDACVERTLQADPTSGGAIIVAAHSSADGKLTLDSLQPEAGEQGLAAIAACVRDRVLGWRMPWPTPTGGVSLTVKFHAALR
;
A
#
# COMPACT_ATOMS: atom_id res chain seq x y z
N MET A 1 -39.23 -1.79 -9.94
CA MET A 1 -39.92 -1.48 -8.67
C MET A 1 -39.29 -0.31 -7.92
N LEU A 2 -38.08 -0.42 -7.33
CA LEU A 2 -37.51 0.70 -6.55
C LEU A 2 -37.27 1.96 -7.39
N ARG A 3 -36.76 1.83 -8.62
CA ARG A 3 -36.62 2.94 -9.57
C ARG A 3 -37.96 3.61 -9.90
N ASP A 4 -39.02 2.82 -10.08
CA ASP A 4 -40.36 3.33 -10.39
C ASP A 4 -40.94 4.14 -9.22
N LEU A 5 -40.74 3.66 -7.99
CA LEU A 5 -41.14 4.37 -6.77
C LEU A 5 -40.35 5.67 -6.55
N ALA A 6 -39.07 5.69 -6.91
CA ALA A 6 -38.28 6.91 -6.89
C ALA A 6 -38.79 7.92 -7.95
N GLY A 7 -39.10 7.43 -9.15
CA GLY A 7 -39.60 8.24 -10.27
C GLY A 7 -40.98 8.88 -10.02
N SER A 8 -41.82 8.27 -9.18
CA SER A 8 -43.13 8.85 -8.81
C SER A 8 -43.04 10.01 -7.82
N GLY A 9 -41.85 10.29 -7.26
CA GLY A 9 -41.67 11.33 -6.24
C GLY A 9 -42.32 11.01 -4.89
N SER A 10 -42.89 9.81 -4.71
CA SER A 10 -43.55 9.36 -3.48
C SER A 10 -42.70 8.40 -2.64
N ALA A 11 -41.53 7.98 -3.14
CA ALA A 11 -40.60 7.15 -2.36
C ALA A 11 -40.24 7.80 -1.02
N SER A 12 -40.28 7.01 0.06
CA SER A 12 -39.77 7.44 1.37
C SER A 12 -38.25 7.61 1.35
N GLU A 13 -37.70 8.30 2.36
CA GLU A 13 -36.25 8.42 2.57
C GLU A 13 -35.58 7.05 2.59
N ALA A 14 -36.13 6.10 3.37
CA ALA A 14 -35.60 4.73 3.46
C ALA A 14 -35.65 3.99 2.10
N THR A 15 -36.70 4.19 1.30
CA THR A 15 -36.81 3.60 -0.04
C THR A 15 -35.71 4.12 -0.97
N LEU A 16 -35.45 5.43 -0.94
CA LEU A 16 -34.36 6.02 -1.74
C LEU A 16 -32.99 5.56 -1.23
N GLU A 17 -32.77 5.45 0.09
CA GLU A 17 -31.53 4.90 0.63
C GLU A 17 -31.29 3.46 0.14
N MET A 18 -32.29 2.58 0.23
CA MET A 18 -32.18 1.21 -0.28
C MET A 18 -31.83 1.20 -1.77
N LEU A 19 -32.47 2.07 -2.56
CA LEU A 19 -32.17 2.22 -3.98
C LEU A 19 -30.72 2.66 -4.20
N THR A 20 -30.20 3.67 -3.48
CA THR A 20 -28.78 4.09 -3.61
C THR A 20 -27.80 2.95 -3.35
N VAL A 21 -28.07 2.11 -2.33
CA VAL A 21 -27.23 0.96 -2.01
C VAL A 21 -27.28 -0.08 -3.13
N SER A 22 -28.47 -0.37 -3.67
CA SER A 22 -28.62 -1.28 -4.81
C SER A 22 -27.90 -0.79 -6.07
N GLU A 23 -28.05 0.48 -6.44
CA GLU A 23 -27.37 1.04 -7.61
C GLU A 23 -25.85 0.96 -7.47
N ARG A 24 -25.30 1.31 -6.29
CA ARG A 24 -23.86 1.19 -6.03
C ARG A 24 -23.37 -0.25 -6.07
N ALA A 25 -24.16 -1.20 -5.55
CA ALA A 25 -23.80 -2.62 -5.60
C ALA A 25 -23.75 -3.16 -7.04
N LEU A 26 -24.48 -2.54 -7.96
CA LEU A 26 -24.47 -2.86 -9.39
C LEU A 26 -23.38 -2.09 -10.17
N GLY A 27 -22.63 -1.19 -9.51
CA GLY A 27 -21.66 -0.31 -10.17
C GLY A 27 -22.28 0.85 -10.94
N GLU A 28 -23.58 1.09 -10.78
CA GLU A 28 -24.34 2.14 -11.48
C GLU A 28 -24.21 3.48 -10.74
N ASP A 29 -22.99 4.01 -10.66
CA ASP A 29 -22.68 5.22 -9.88
C ASP A 29 -23.49 6.44 -10.34
N ALA A 30 -23.76 6.58 -11.65
CA ALA A 30 -24.58 7.65 -12.20
C ALA A 30 -26.06 7.57 -11.74
N ALA A 31 -26.61 6.36 -11.65
CA ALA A 31 -27.95 6.15 -11.13
C ALA A 31 -27.99 6.45 -9.62
N ALA A 32 -26.98 6.00 -8.87
CA ALA A 32 -26.87 6.31 -7.44
C ALA A 32 -26.79 7.82 -7.18
N VAL A 33 -26.05 8.57 -8.00
CA VAL A 33 -25.95 10.02 -7.98
C VAL A 33 -27.34 10.68 -8.06
N ALA A 34 -28.15 10.31 -9.05
CA ALA A 34 -29.48 10.90 -9.23
C ALA A 34 -30.39 10.65 -8.02
N VAL A 35 -30.27 9.48 -7.38
CA VAL A 35 -31.06 9.13 -6.20
C VAL A 35 -30.59 9.91 -4.95
N TYR A 36 -29.28 10.11 -4.79
CA TYR A 36 -28.76 10.96 -3.71
C TYR A 36 -29.16 12.43 -3.86
N ASP A 37 -29.22 12.96 -5.09
CA ASP A 37 -29.72 14.31 -5.33
C ASP A 37 -31.18 14.44 -4.87
N GLN A 38 -32.02 13.41 -5.07
CA GLN A 38 -33.37 13.38 -4.52
C GLN A 38 -33.40 13.31 -2.99
N LEU A 39 -32.55 12.50 -2.36
CA LEU A 39 -32.44 12.41 -0.89
C LEU A 39 -32.11 13.78 -0.28
N ILE A 40 -31.12 14.46 -0.84
CA ILE A 40 -30.65 15.78 -0.38
C ILE A 40 -31.74 16.84 -0.54
N LEU A 41 -32.43 16.85 -1.70
CA LEU A 41 -33.47 17.83 -2.00
C LEU A 41 -34.75 17.62 -1.17
N ARG A 42 -35.20 16.37 -1.03
CA ARG A 42 -36.50 16.04 -0.45
C ARG A 42 -36.47 15.92 1.07
N PHE A 43 -35.31 15.65 1.66
CA PHE A 43 -35.15 15.45 3.10
C PHE A 43 -34.04 16.37 3.70
N PRO A 44 -34.16 17.71 3.54
CA PRO A 44 -33.12 18.65 3.99
C PRO A 44 -32.97 18.75 5.51
N THR A 45 -34.02 18.41 6.26
CA THR A 45 -34.03 18.44 7.74
C THR A 45 -33.71 17.08 8.38
N SER A 46 -33.41 16.06 7.57
CA SER A 46 -33.02 14.75 8.08
C SER A 46 -31.71 14.84 8.86
N ASN A 47 -31.60 14.13 9.97
CA ASN A 47 -30.33 13.98 10.69
C ASN A 47 -29.26 13.24 9.87
N ARG A 48 -29.64 12.63 8.74
CA ARG A 48 -28.75 11.97 7.77
C ARG A 48 -28.40 12.86 6.59
N HIS A 49 -28.95 14.07 6.48
CA HIS A 49 -28.74 14.96 5.34
C HIS A 49 -27.26 15.14 4.99
N TRP A 50 -26.43 15.43 5.98
CA TRP A 50 -24.98 15.58 5.78
C TRP A 50 -24.28 14.30 5.37
N ARG A 51 -24.77 13.13 5.80
CA ARG A 51 -24.28 11.83 5.32
C ARG A 51 -24.61 11.64 3.83
N TYR A 52 -25.80 12.04 3.37
CA TYR A 52 -26.15 11.96 1.95
C TYR A 52 -25.26 12.86 1.10
N ARG A 53 -25.02 14.10 1.55
CA ARG A 53 -24.09 15.02 0.89
C ARG A 53 -22.67 14.46 0.84
N ALA A 54 -22.18 13.87 1.94
CA ALA A 54 -20.88 13.21 1.96
C ALA A 54 -20.77 12.09 0.93
N VAL A 55 -21.71 11.13 0.90
CA VAL A 55 -21.65 10.03 -0.07
C VAL A 55 -21.81 10.53 -1.50
N ARG A 56 -22.67 11.53 -1.73
CA ARG A 56 -22.84 12.16 -3.04
C ARG A 56 -21.56 12.83 -3.54
N ALA A 57 -20.86 13.55 -2.66
CA ALA A 57 -19.55 14.16 -2.95
C ALA A 57 -18.47 13.09 -3.19
N TRP A 58 -18.50 11.97 -2.45
CA TRP A 58 -17.59 10.84 -2.69
C TRP A 58 -17.80 10.21 -4.08
N LEU A 59 -19.04 10.11 -4.55
CA LEU A 59 -19.32 9.65 -5.92
C LEU A 59 -18.75 10.60 -6.98
N GLU A 60 -18.82 11.93 -6.77
CA GLU A 60 -18.13 12.90 -7.65
C GLU A 60 -16.62 12.68 -7.66
N LEU A 61 -16.00 12.47 -6.49
CA LEU A 61 -14.57 12.16 -6.43
C LEU A 61 -14.24 10.92 -7.27
N ARG A 62 -15.04 9.85 -7.21
CA ARG A 62 -14.83 8.66 -8.05
C ARG A 62 -14.93 8.95 -9.55
N GLN A 63 -15.71 9.95 -9.93
CA GLN A 63 -15.87 10.40 -11.33
C GLN A 63 -14.85 11.47 -11.74
N GLY A 64 -13.95 11.89 -10.84
CA GLY A 64 -12.92 12.90 -11.12
C GLY A 64 -13.41 14.35 -11.04
N THR A 65 -14.64 14.59 -10.62
CA THR A 65 -15.30 15.91 -10.58
C THR A 65 -15.10 16.62 -9.24
N LEU A 66 -13.85 16.96 -8.94
CA LEU A 66 -13.43 17.54 -7.65
C LEU A 66 -14.20 18.82 -7.25
N ASP A 67 -14.43 19.73 -8.19
CA ASP A 67 -15.12 20.99 -7.89
C ASP A 67 -16.58 20.77 -7.50
N ARG A 68 -17.25 19.80 -8.12
CA ARG A 68 -18.61 19.44 -7.75
C ARG A 68 -18.65 18.81 -6.36
N ALA A 69 -17.67 17.97 -6.02
CA ALA A 69 -17.54 17.42 -4.67
C ALA A 69 -17.39 18.51 -3.60
N LYS A 70 -16.57 19.55 -3.87
CA LYS A 70 -16.42 20.73 -2.99
C LYS A 70 -17.72 21.49 -2.81
N GLU A 71 -18.42 21.75 -3.90
CA GLU A 71 -19.70 22.47 -3.89
C GLU A 71 -20.75 21.71 -3.03
N ILE A 72 -20.85 20.39 -3.19
CA ILE A 72 -21.79 19.56 -2.42
C ILE A 72 -21.52 19.68 -0.92
N LEU A 73 -20.28 19.79 -0.46
CA LEU A 73 -19.97 19.94 0.98
C LEU A 73 -19.88 21.40 1.44
N THR A 74 -20.14 22.37 0.58
CA THR A 74 -20.20 23.78 0.97
C THR A 74 -21.29 24.01 2.01
N GLY A 75 -20.98 24.80 3.03
CA GLY A 75 -21.87 25.08 4.17
C GLY A 75 -21.79 24.06 5.32
N ALA A 76 -20.99 23.00 5.19
CA ALA A 76 -20.70 22.12 6.33
C ALA A 76 -19.90 22.89 7.39
N ASP A 77 -20.40 22.93 8.62
CA ASP A 77 -19.62 23.44 9.75
C ASP A 77 -18.66 22.36 10.25
N LEU A 78 -17.46 22.33 9.68
CA LEU A 78 -16.42 21.36 10.06
C LEU A 78 -15.91 21.57 11.51
N GLY A 79 -16.29 22.65 12.19
CA GLY A 79 -15.98 22.86 13.61
C GLY A 79 -17.06 22.32 14.55
N ALA A 80 -18.26 22.04 14.05
CA ALA A 80 -19.36 21.53 14.87
C ALA A 80 -19.12 20.08 15.29
N ALA A 81 -19.22 19.80 16.59
CA ALA A 81 -19.10 18.45 17.14
C ALA A 81 -20.14 17.45 16.57
N ALA A 82 -21.25 17.94 16.03
CA ALA A 82 -22.29 17.12 15.42
C ALA A 82 -22.03 16.76 13.95
N THR A 83 -20.95 17.27 13.33
CA THR A 83 -20.64 16.99 11.93
C THR A 83 -20.32 15.51 11.75
N PRO A 84 -21.03 14.80 10.84
CA PRO A 84 -20.81 13.37 10.69
C PRO A 84 -19.38 13.04 10.23
N SER A 85 -18.80 11.96 10.74
CA SER A 85 -17.46 11.46 10.36
C SER A 85 -17.28 11.30 8.84
N ALA A 86 -18.36 10.93 8.14
CA ALA A 86 -18.36 10.81 6.68
C ALA A 86 -18.06 12.15 5.98
N VAL A 87 -18.51 13.28 6.53
CA VAL A 87 -18.21 14.62 5.97
C VAL A 87 -16.73 14.92 6.11
N HIS A 88 -16.14 14.68 7.28
CA HIS A 88 -14.70 14.86 7.52
C HIS A 88 -13.87 13.96 6.60
N TYR A 89 -14.26 12.69 6.47
CA TYR A 89 -13.60 11.74 5.59
C TYR A 89 -13.59 12.18 4.12
N VAL A 90 -14.75 12.57 3.58
CA VAL A 90 -14.83 13.02 2.19
C VAL A 90 -14.13 14.37 2.00
N THR A 91 -14.16 15.24 3.00
CA THR A 91 -13.37 16.48 3.01
C THR A 91 -11.87 16.20 3.00
N ALA A 92 -11.41 15.15 3.71
CA ALA A 92 -10.01 14.73 3.69
C ALA A 92 -9.58 14.39 2.25
N TRP A 93 -10.39 13.59 1.53
CA TRP A 93 -10.13 13.26 0.12
C TRP A 93 -10.19 14.47 -0.81
N ILE A 94 -11.15 15.39 -0.62
CA ILE A 94 -11.22 16.64 -1.40
C ILE A 94 -9.94 17.45 -1.22
N ARG A 95 -9.48 17.62 0.02
CA ARG A 95 -8.25 18.36 0.34
C ARG A 95 -7.03 17.66 -0.22
N PHE A 96 -6.96 16.33 -0.09
CA PHE A 96 -5.90 15.49 -0.66
C PHE A 96 -5.78 15.71 -2.17
N ARG A 97 -6.90 15.61 -2.91
CA ARG A 97 -6.91 15.84 -4.37
C ARG A 97 -6.66 17.30 -4.75
N SER A 98 -6.97 18.25 -3.87
CA SER A 98 -6.67 19.67 -4.09
C SER A 98 -5.22 20.04 -3.76
N GLY A 99 -4.39 19.08 -3.34
CA GLY A 99 -3.00 19.32 -2.90
C GLY A 99 -2.87 19.87 -1.48
N ASP A 100 -3.97 20.08 -0.73
CA ASP A 100 -3.96 20.47 0.68
C ASP A 100 -3.77 19.24 1.57
N MET A 101 -2.55 18.69 1.55
CA MET A 101 -2.25 17.47 2.26
C MET A 101 -2.31 17.60 3.79
N ALA A 102 -1.92 18.76 4.33
CA ALA A 102 -2.00 19.04 5.76
C ALA A 102 -3.47 19.08 6.24
N GLY A 103 -4.33 19.75 5.48
CA GLY A 103 -5.76 19.75 5.77
C GLY A 103 -6.41 18.39 5.55
N ALA A 104 -5.97 17.62 4.55
CA ALA A 104 -6.42 16.24 4.35
C ALA A 104 -6.13 15.37 5.59
N HIS A 105 -4.89 15.42 6.07
CA HIS A 105 -4.48 14.72 7.28
C HIS A 105 -5.34 15.15 8.49
N ALA A 106 -5.48 16.45 8.75
CA ALA A 106 -6.28 16.95 9.87
C ALA A 106 -7.74 16.44 9.84
N GLN A 107 -8.38 16.44 8.66
CA GLN A 107 -9.74 15.94 8.51
C GLN A 107 -9.84 14.42 8.66
N SER A 108 -8.83 13.67 8.20
CA SER A 108 -8.79 12.21 8.36
C SER A 108 -8.68 11.78 9.84
N VAL A 109 -7.92 12.54 10.64
CA VAL A 109 -7.83 12.33 12.10
C VAL A 109 -9.16 12.62 12.79
N ILE A 110 -9.85 13.71 12.43
CA ILE A 110 -11.18 14.00 13.00
C ILE A 110 -12.20 12.90 12.62
N ALA A 111 -12.15 12.44 11.36
CA ALA A 111 -12.99 11.35 10.89
C ALA A 111 -12.74 10.07 11.71
N SER A 112 -11.49 9.69 11.93
CA SER A 112 -11.14 8.47 12.67
C SER A 112 -11.53 8.54 14.15
N GLN A 113 -11.43 9.72 14.75
CA GLN A 113 -11.86 9.97 16.13
C GLN A 113 -13.35 9.86 16.35
N THR A 114 -14.18 9.88 15.30
CA THR A 114 -15.64 9.86 15.38
C THR A 114 -16.26 8.60 14.77
N TRP A 115 -15.57 7.91 13.85
CA TRP A 115 -16.05 6.72 13.15
C TRP A 115 -16.19 5.48 14.05
N SER A 116 -17.41 5.01 14.28
CA SER A 116 -17.70 3.92 15.23
C SER A 116 -17.71 2.51 14.63
N ASP A 117 -17.74 2.39 13.30
CA ASP A 117 -17.72 1.10 12.62
C ASP A 117 -16.29 0.55 12.50
N LEU A 118 -16.01 -0.53 13.24
CA LEU A 118 -14.73 -1.22 13.24
C LEU A 118 -14.37 -1.80 11.86
N ALA A 119 -15.36 -2.25 11.08
CA ALA A 119 -15.10 -2.87 9.78
C ALA A 119 -14.51 -1.86 8.77
N SER A 120 -14.88 -0.59 8.91
CA SER A 120 -14.38 0.50 8.06
C SER A 120 -13.13 1.18 8.63
N TRP A 121 -12.75 0.90 9.88
CA TRP A 121 -11.68 1.60 10.57
C TRP A 121 -10.30 1.29 9.97
N ASP A 122 -10.07 0.04 9.56
CA ASP A 122 -8.81 -0.35 8.93
C ASP A 122 -8.55 0.44 7.64
N ALA A 123 -9.58 0.65 6.83
CA ALA A 123 -9.50 1.43 5.60
C ALA A 123 -9.18 2.90 5.92
N LEU A 124 -9.94 3.49 6.86
CA LEU A 124 -9.76 4.88 7.28
C LEU A 124 -8.35 5.15 7.83
N ARG A 125 -7.84 4.26 8.67
CA ARG A 125 -6.50 4.36 9.26
C ARG A 125 -5.41 4.25 8.20
N ASN A 126 -5.54 3.30 7.28
CA ASN A 126 -4.61 3.18 6.15
C ASN A 126 -4.58 4.46 5.30
N GLU A 127 -5.71 5.15 5.16
CA GLU A 127 -5.78 6.44 4.49
C GLU A 127 -5.15 7.59 5.28
N VAL A 128 -5.30 7.63 6.61
CA VAL A 128 -4.58 8.61 7.46
C VAL A 128 -3.07 8.48 7.24
N TYR A 129 -2.56 7.24 7.24
CA TYR A 129 -1.14 6.96 6.99
C TYR A 129 -0.71 7.37 5.59
N LEU A 130 -1.53 7.06 4.58
CA LEU A 130 -1.28 7.44 3.20
C LEU A 130 -1.23 8.96 3.04
N PHE A 131 -2.24 9.68 3.53
CA PHE A 131 -2.30 11.14 3.42
C PHE A 131 -1.14 11.80 4.15
N GLY A 132 -0.82 11.38 5.38
CA GLY A 132 0.34 11.89 6.11
C GLY A 132 1.66 11.66 5.36
N ALA A 133 1.86 10.47 4.82
CA ALA A 133 3.06 10.14 4.04
C ALA A 133 3.21 11.03 2.79
N PHE A 134 2.14 11.18 2.01
CA PHE A 134 2.10 12.03 0.81
C PHE A 134 2.16 13.52 1.14
N ALA A 135 1.72 13.94 2.34
CA ALA A 135 1.80 15.30 2.85
C ALA A 135 3.21 15.80 3.14
N GLY A 136 4.22 14.92 3.12
CA GLY A 136 5.52 15.27 3.65
C GLY A 136 5.55 15.34 5.18
N ALA A 137 4.58 14.72 5.88
CA ALA A 137 4.58 14.66 7.34
C ALA A 137 5.89 14.03 7.83
N LYS A 138 6.41 14.50 8.96
CA LYS A 138 7.63 13.91 9.54
C LYS A 138 7.29 12.57 10.20
N PRO A 139 8.19 11.57 10.17
CA PRO A 139 8.03 10.29 10.87
C PRO A 139 7.58 10.43 12.32
N GLU A 140 8.18 11.35 13.09
CA GLU A 140 7.88 11.54 14.52
C GLU A 140 6.45 11.98 14.74
N TYR A 141 5.96 12.89 13.90
CA TYR A 141 4.58 13.35 13.97
C TYR A 141 3.61 12.22 13.63
N MET A 142 3.88 11.42 12.60
CA MET A 142 2.98 10.32 12.23
C MET A 142 3.01 9.17 13.23
N LEU A 143 4.12 8.95 13.93
CA LEU A 143 4.18 8.01 15.06
C LEU A 143 3.32 8.52 16.23
N GLN A 144 3.32 9.83 16.51
CA GLN A 144 2.40 10.42 17.50
C GLN A 144 0.94 10.26 17.07
N VAL A 145 0.61 10.53 15.80
CA VAL A 145 -0.75 10.32 15.27
C VAL A 145 -1.16 8.86 15.40
N LEU A 146 -0.27 7.93 15.09
CA LEU A 146 -0.50 6.50 15.27
C LEU A 146 -0.76 6.16 16.74
N ASP A 147 0.02 6.72 17.68
CA ASP A 147 -0.23 6.56 19.11
C ASP A 147 -1.58 7.14 19.51
N ASP A 148 -1.95 8.34 19.05
CA ASP A 148 -3.25 8.96 19.30
C ASP A 148 -4.43 8.15 18.69
N LEU A 149 -4.21 7.49 17.55
CA LEU A 149 -5.22 6.63 16.91
C LEU A 149 -5.40 5.31 17.67
N ILE A 150 -4.33 4.78 18.26
CA ILE A 150 -4.34 3.58 19.10
C ILE A 150 -4.93 3.90 20.49
N GLU A 151 -4.57 5.05 21.06
CA GLU A 151 -4.94 5.49 22.42
C GLU A 151 -6.24 6.30 22.49
N GLY A 152 -6.80 6.68 21.33
CA GLY A 152 -8.03 7.46 21.21
C GLY A 152 -9.21 6.87 22.01
N PRO A 153 -10.30 7.66 22.21
CA PRO A 153 -11.31 7.39 23.23
C PRO A 153 -11.71 5.92 23.25
N PRO A 154 -11.86 5.30 24.44
CA PRO A 154 -11.95 3.86 24.60
C PRO A 154 -13.16 3.35 23.83
N ARG A 155 -12.94 2.95 22.58
CA ARG A 155 -13.99 2.45 21.68
C ARG A 155 -14.15 0.97 21.99
N ARG A 156 -14.57 0.76 23.25
CA ARG A 156 -15.17 -0.40 23.92
C ARG A 156 -14.52 -1.73 23.60
N GLU A 157 -13.67 -2.25 24.48
CA GLU A 157 -13.61 -3.68 24.88
C GLU A 157 -13.74 -4.76 23.78
N GLN A 158 -13.48 -4.44 22.52
CA GLN A 158 -13.69 -5.31 21.37
C GLN A 158 -12.49 -5.18 20.43
N GLY A 159 -11.33 -5.64 20.91
CA GLY A 159 -10.74 -6.70 20.11
C GLY A 159 -11.86 -7.74 20.04
N THR A 160 -12.46 -7.96 18.86
CA THR A 160 -13.59 -8.89 18.74
C THR A 160 -13.14 -10.14 19.46
N VAL A 161 -13.71 -10.42 20.64
CA VAL A 161 -13.36 -11.65 21.34
C VAL A 161 -13.99 -12.69 20.45
N LYS A 162 -13.20 -13.25 19.55
CA LYS A 162 -13.64 -14.42 18.81
C LYS A 162 -13.62 -15.53 19.83
N VAL A 163 -14.75 -15.67 20.49
CA VAL A 163 -15.05 -16.76 21.38
C VAL A 163 -15.21 -17.98 20.49
N ARG A 164 -14.16 -18.79 20.38
CA ARG A 164 -14.25 -20.07 19.71
C ARG A 164 -14.44 -21.13 20.77
N THR A 165 -15.67 -21.61 20.92
CA THR A 165 -15.92 -22.78 21.76
C THR A 165 -15.57 -24.03 20.98
N LYS A 166 -14.49 -24.71 21.38
CA LYS A 166 -14.11 -26.01 20.86
C LYS A 166 -14.53 -27.09 21.85
N THR A 167 -15.40 -27.98 21.41
CA THR A 167 -15.68 -29.21 22.15
C THR A 167 -14.48 -30.16 22.00
N VAL A 168 -13.85 -30.54 23.11
CA VAL A 168 -12.81 -31.58 23.16
C VAL A 168 -13.37 -32.79 23.90
N VAL A 169 -13.29 -33.98 23.28
CA VAL A 169 -13.68 -35.25 23.93
C VAL A 169 -12.40 -36.01 24.28
N LYS A 170 -12.13 -36.21 25.58
CA LYS A 170 -10.96 -36.97 26.06
C LYS A 170 -11.42 -38.02 27.07
N GLY A 171 -11.18 -39.30 26.76
CA GLY A 171 -11.60 -40.42 27.62
C GLY A 171 -13.12 -40.56 27.78
N GLY A 172 -13.91 -40.20 26.77
CA GLY A 172 -15.38 -40.25 26.82
C GLY A 172 -16.05 -39.08 27.54
N LYS A 173 -15.30 -38.18 28.18
CA LYS A 173 -15.84 -36.91 28.72
C LYS A 173 -15.73 -35.80 27.69
N ARG A 174 -16.84 -35.09 27.50
CA ARG A 174 -16.95 -33.88 26.68
C ARG A 174 -16.61 -32.66 27.54
N THR A 175 -15.68 -31.84 27.08
CA THR A 175 -15.31 -30.56 27.72
C THR A 175 -15.35 -29.47 26.65
N ASP A 176 -16.15 -28.45 26.87
CA ASP A 176 -16.17 -27.28 26.00
C ASP A 176 -15.10 -26.30 26.48
N VAL A 177 -14.09 -26.07 25.63
CA VAL A 177 -13.05 -25.08 25.87
C VAL A 177 -13.44 -23.83 25.11
N THR A 178 -13.65 -22.75 25.84
CA THR A 178 -13.95 -21.44 25.29
C THR A 178 -12.63 -20.69 25.15
N GLU A 179 -12.18 -20.53 23.91
CA GLU A 179 -10.98 -19.75 23.62
C GLU A 179 -11.40 -18.33 23.29
N GLU A 180 -11.01 -17.38 24.15
CA GLU A 180 -11.20 -15.96 23.93
C GLU A 180 -9.96 -15.40 23.24
N SER A 181 -10.08 -15.11 21.95
CA SER A 181 -9.02 -14.43 21.21
C SER A 181 -9.33 -12.94 21.11
N VAL A 182 -8.59 -12.13 21.84
CA VAL A 182 -8.64 -10.66 21.72
C VAL A 182 -7.83 -10.26 20.49
N ILE A 183 -8.48 -9.70 19.48
CA ILE A 183 -7.78 -9.05 18.37
C ILE A 183 -7.17 -7.75 18.92
N SER A 184 -5.94 -7.85 19.42
CA SER A 184 -5.14 -6.70 19.82
C SER A 184 -4.50 -6.10 18.58
N TYR A 185 -4.84 -4.84 18.26
CA TYR A 185 -4.07 -4.05 17.30
C TYR A 185 -2.70 -3.80 17.92
N SER A 186 -1.71 -4.54 17.44
CA SER A 186 -0.34 -4.34 17.90
C SER A 186 0.23 -3.09 17.26
N ARG A 187 0.82 -2.21 18.06
CA ARG A 187 1.60 -1.05 17.61
C ARG A 187 2.61 -1.42 16.51
N SER A 188 3.15 -2.63 16.54
CA SER A 188 4.07 -3.13 15.52
C SER A 188 3.41 -3.29 14.15
N TRP A 189 2.19 -3.85 14.07
CA TRP A 189 1.44 -3.94 12.82
C TRP A 189 1.16 -2.55 12.25
N GLU A 190 0.75 -1.62 13.10
CA GLU A 190 0.47 -0.23 12.70
C GLU A 190 1.70 0.48 12.15
N THR A 191 2.83 0.31 12.84
CA THR A 191 4.12 0.88 12.43
C THR A 191 4.51 0.36 11.05
N VAL A 192 4.29 -0.94 10.78
CA VAL A 192 4.57 -1.54 9.47
C VAL A 192 3.65 -0.98 8.39
N SER A 193 2.35 -0.86 8.67
CA SER A 193 1.38 -0.27 7.73
C SER A 193 1.73 1.19 7.39
N LEU A 194 2.13 1.97 8.39
CA LEU A 194 2.61 3.33 8.21
C LEU A 194 3.92 3.37 7.40
N GLY A 195 4.88 2.49 7.69
CA GLY A 195 6.10 2.33 6.89
C GLY A 195 5.81 2.01 5.42
N LYS A 196 4.86 1.10 5.15
CA LYS A 196 4.38 0.79 3.79
C LYS A 196 3.77 2.02 3.10
N ALA A 197 3.05 2.87 3.82
CA ALA A 197 2.50 4.12 3.27
C ALA A 197 3.60 5.11 2.85
N TYR A 198 4.65 5.28 3.67
CA TYR A 198 5.81 6.10 3.31
C TYR A 198 6.58 5.53 2.12
N LEU A 199 6.70 4.20 2.05
CA LEU A 199 7.30 3.54 0.90
C LEU A 199 6.52 3.83 -0.40
N ARG A 200 5.18 3.77 -0.35
CA ARG A 200 4.29 4.12 -1.47
C ARG A 200 4.39 5.60 -1.86
N ALA A 201 4.68 6.50 -0.92
CA ALA A 201 4.98 7.90 -1.20
C ALA A 201 6.41 8.11 -1.77
N GLY A 202 7.17 7.02 -1.96
CA GLY A 202 8.57 7.04 -2.39
C GLY A 202 9.52 7.62 -1.33
N ARG A 203 9.13 7.66 -0.06
CA ARG A 203 9.91 8.20 1.05
C ARG A 203 10.59 7.06 1.81
N THR A 204 11.57 6.43 1.16
CA THR A 204 12.21 5.19 1.63
C THR A 204 12.94 5.36 2.97
N GLU A 205 13.67 6.46 3.16
CA GLU A 205 14.40 6.75 4.42
C GLU A 205 13.45 6.99 5.59
N ASP A 206 12.35 7.70 5.34
CA ASP A 206 11.31 7.93 6.33
C ASP A 206 10.59 6.61 6.68
N ALA A 207 10.32 5.75 5.69
CA ALA A 207 9.76 4.43 5.92
C ALA A 207 10.65 3.57 6.84
N ALA A 208 11.96 3.55 6.58
CA ALA A 208 12.92 2.87 7.46
C ALA A 208 12.90 3.47 8.87
N THR A 209 12.92 4.80 8.98
CA THR A 209 12.88 5.51 10.26
C THR A 209 11.64 5.15 11.08
N ILE A 210 10.47 5.12 10.44
CA ILE A 210 9.21 4.74 11.10
C ILE A 210 9.28 3.32 11.63
N ILE A 211 9.74 2.37 10.80
CA ILE A 211 9.80 0.97 11.19
C ILE A 211 10.79 0.77 12.34
N THR A 212 12.00 1.30 12.23
CA THR A 212 13.03 1.18 13.26
C THR A 212 12.59 1.84 14.57
N ARG A 213 12.03 3.06 14.53
CA ARG A 213 11.65 3.78 15.76
C ARG A 213 10.35 3.28 16.38
N GLY A 214 9.33 2.99 15.57
CA GLY A 214 8.02 2.56 16.07
C GLY A 214 8.06 1.19 16.72
N LEU A 215 9.04 0.35 16.36
CA LEU A 215 9.31 -0.92 17.02
C LEU A 215 10.24 -0.78 18.23
N GLY A 216 11.11 0.23 18.24
CA GLY A 216 12.05 0.52 19.32
C GLY A 216 13.07 -0.61 19.52
N ASP A 217 13.56 -0.79 20.75
CA ASP A 217 14.50 -1.87 21.11
C ASP A 217 13.82 -3.24 21.27
N LYS A 218 12.51 -3.32 21.08
CA LYS A 218 11.81 -4.60 21.20
C LYS A 218 12.29 -5.48 20.04
N PRO A 219 12.82 -6.68 20.29
CA PRO A 219 13.20 -7.60 19.22
C PRO A 219 12.00 -7.73 18.29
N PHE A 220 12.22 -7.59 16.98
CA PHE A 220 11.17 -7.57 15.97
C PHE A 220 10.22 -8.75 16.20
N THR A 221 9.08 -8.49 16.85
CA THR A 221 8.07 -9.51 17.11
C THR A 221 7.15 -9.70 15.90
N SER A 222 7.47 -9.08 14.76
CA SER A 222 6.76 -9.30 13.51
C SER A 222 7.71 -9.52 12.36
N GLY A 223 7.69 -10.72 11.78
CA GLY A 223 8.41 -11.02 10.53
C GLY A 223 8.02 -10.09 9.37
N ARG A 224 6.85 -9.45 9.43
CA ARG A 224 6.42 -8.41 8.48
C ARG A 224 7.28 -7.16 8.50
N ALA A 225 7.73 -6.71 9.67
CA ALA A 225 8.56 -5.52 9.75
C ALA A 225 9.92 -5.74 9.08
N GLU A 226 10.53 -6.89 9.35
CA GLU A 226 11.75 -7.33 8.69
C GLU A 226 11.56 -7.47 7.18
N LEU A 227 10.41 -7.98 6.72
CA LEU A 227 10.11 -8.03 5.30
C LEU A 227 10.03 -6.65 4.64
N VAL A 228 9.44 -5.67 5.32
CA VAL A 228 9.39 -4.30 4.78
C VAL A 228 10.78 -3.65 4.80
N LEU A 229 11.60 -3.89 5.83
CA LEU A 229 12.99 -3.43 5.87
C LEU A 229 13.84 -4.08 4.76
N ALA A 230 13.64 -5.37 4.48
CA ALA A 230 14.29 -6.04 3.35
C ALA A 230 13.94 -5.36 2.02
N ASN A 231 12.65 -5.05 1.80
CA ASN A 231 12.22 -4.33 0.61
C ASN A 231 12.82 -2.92 0.54
N ILE A 232 12.92 -2.20 1.66
CA ILE A 232 13.56 -0.87 1.70
C ILE A 232 15.06 -0.97 1.40
N ALA A 233 15.76 -1.95 1.96
CA ALA A 233 17.18 -2.18 1.74
C ALA A 233 17.48 -2.50 0.26
N ASP A 234 16.65 -3.31 -0.38
CA ASP A 234 16.75 -3.60 -1.81
C ASP A 234 16.53 -2.32 -2.66
N LEU A 235 15.47 -1.57 -2.37
CA LEU A 235 15.15 -0.33 -3.09
C LEU A 235 16.21 0.76 -2.93
N THR A 236 16.90 0.81 -1.79
CA THR A 236 17.98 1.77 -1.50
C THR A 236 19.37 1.31 -1.97
N ALA A 237 19.44 0.26 -2.79
CA ALA A 237 20.68 -0.27 -3.36
C ALA A 237 21.69 -0.74 -2.29
N ARG A 238 21.17 -1.27 -1.18
CA ARG A 238 21.94 -1.98 -0.15
C ARG A 238 21.56 -3.47 -0.15
N PRO A 239 21.85 -4.20 -1.24
CA PRO A 239 21.37 -5.57 -1.42
C PRO A 239 21.85 -6.53 -0.32
N LEU A 240 23.05 -6.34 0.20
CA LEU A 240 23.56 -7.20 1.28
C LEU A 240 22.81 -7.02 2.60
N ASP A 241 22.28 -5.82 2.86
CA ASP A 241 21.45 -5.56 4.04
C ASP A 241 20.07 -6.24 3.91
N ALA A 242 19.53 -6.33 2.69
CA ALA A 242 18.25 -6.99 2.44
C ALA A 242 18.29 -8.50 2.74
N THR A 243 19.43 -9.18 2.50
CA THR A 243 19.59 -10.60 2.88
C THR A 243 19.50 -10.79 4.39
N ALA A 244 20.15 -9.92 5.17
CA ALA A 244 20.11 -10.01 6.63
C ALA A 244 18.68 -9.81 7.18
N HIS A 245 17.92 -8.88 6.61
CA HIS A 245 16.52 -8.68 6.98
C HIS A 245 15.62 -9.88 6.62
N LEU A 246 15.82 -10.52 5.46
CA LEU A 246 15.06 -11.73 5.13
C LEU A 246 15.41 -12.93 6.03
N GLU A 247 16.69 -13.10 6.37
CA GLU A 247 17.12 -14.11 7.34
C GLU A 247 16.46 -13.87 8.70
N ALA A 248 16.41 -12.63 9.17
CA ALA A 248 15.71 -12.23 10.40
C ALA A 248 14.20 -12.50 10.33
N ALA A 249 13.54 -12.16 9.21
CA ALA A 249 12.11 -12.42 8.98
C ALA A 249 11.77 -13.91 9.05
N ALA A 250 12.61 -14.75 8.44
CA ALA A 250 12.42 -16.20 8.43
C ALA A 250 12.72 -16.85 9.78
N ALA A 251 13.76 -16.40 10.49
CA ALA A 251 14.04 -16.84 11.86
C ALA A 251 12.85 -16.54 12.78
N HIS A 252 12.21 -15.38 12.60
CA HIS A 252 10.99 -15.03 13.31
C HIS A 252 9.82 -15.98 12.99
N LEU A 253 9.59 -16.30 11.71
CA LEU A 253 8.54 -17.25 11.31
C LEU A 253 8.79 -18.68 11.80
N ALA A 254 10.05 -19.12 11.89
CA ALA A 254 10.41 -20.44 12.40
C ALA A 254 10.16 -20.55 13.92
N GLY A 255 10.30 -19.44 14.66
CA GLY A 255 10.03 -19.36 16.10
C GLY A 255 8.57 -19.05 16.47
N ALA A 256 7.77 -18.55 15.53
CA ALA A 256 6.36 -18.26 15.77
C ALA A 256 5.54 -19.55 15.87
N ASP A 257 5.00 -19.84 17.05
CA ASP A 257 4.11 -20.97 17.28
C ASP A 257 2.88 -20.85 16.35
N VAL A 258 2.81 -21.73 15.35
CA VAL A 258 1.85 -21.70 14.22
C VAL A 258 0.39 -21.90 14.70
N SER A 259 0.19 -22.23 15.97
CA SER A 259 -1.07 -22.66 16.53
C SER A 259 -2.15 -21.58 16.68
N ASN A 260 -1.80 -20.28 16.78
CA ASN A 260 -2.76 -19.25 17.25
C ASN A 260 -3.17 -18.13 16.25
N SER A 261 -2.74 -18.15 14.99
CA SER A 261 -3.16 -17.13 13.99
C SER A 261 -3.26 -17.70 12.57
N ALA A 262 -4.23 -18.60 12.35
CA ALA A 262 -4.35 -19.39 11.12
C ALA A 262 -4.56 -18.58 9.81
N GLY A 263 -5.06 -17.34 9.87
CA GLY A 263 -5.21 -16.47 8.69
C GLY A 263 -3.96 -15.66 8.39
N ASP A 264 -3.48 -14.91 9.38
CA ASP A 264 -2.40 -13.92 9.21
C ASP A 264 -1.03 -14.55 8.89
N THR A 265 -0.79 -15.75 9.44
CA THR A 265 0.45 -16.49 9.18
C THR A 265 0.52 -17.07 7.77
N THR A 266 -0.61 -17.42 7.15
CA THR A 266 -0.63 -17.98 5.80
C THR A 266 -0.26 -16.91 4.78
N ASP A 267 -0.88 -15.73 4.87
CA ASP A 267 -0.58 -14.61 3.98
C ASP A 267 0.87 -14.12 4.16
N MET A 268 1.34 -14.01 5.41
CA MET A 268 2.73 -13.64 5.69
C MET A 268 3.74 -14.68 5.17
N LYS A 269 3.45 -15.98 5.27
CA LYS A 269 4.30 -17.03 4.69
C LYS A 269 4.36 -16.92 3.17
N GLN A 270 3.24 -16.60 2.52
CA GLN A 270 3.20 -16.39 1.08
C GLN A 270 3.94 -15.11 0.67
N GLU A 271 3.77 -14.00 1.40
CA GLU A 271 4.47 -12.74 1.16
C GLU A 271 5.98 -12.91 1.36
N LEU A 272 6.42 -13.59 2.43
CA LEU A 272 7.83 -13.90 2.66
C LEU A 272 8.38 -14.81 1.57
N ALA A 273 7.70 -15.92 1.24
CA ALA A 273 8.15 -16.82 0.18
C ALA A 273 8.32 -16.08 -1.15
N SER A 274 7.33 -15.27 -1.53
CA SER A 274 7.36 -14.50 -2.77
C SER A 274 8.50 -13.49 -2.79
N SER A 275 8.71 -12.77 -1.69
CA SER A 275 9.77 -11.77 -1.57
C SER A 275 11.16 -12.41 -1.54
N THR A 276 11.35 -13.49 -0.77
CA THR A 276 12.58 -14.27 -0.70
C THR A 276 12.95 -14.84 -2.06
N LEU A 277 11.98 -15.42 -2.80
CA LEU A 277 12.24 -15.97 -4.13
C LEU A 277 12.53 -14.88 -5.16
N ALA A 278 11.81 -13.75 -5.13
CA ALA A 278 12.08 -12.62 -6.00
C ALA A 278 13.50 -12.08 -5.80
N LEU A 279 13.92 -11.89 -4.55
CA LEU A 279 15.29 -11.46 -4.23
C LEU A 279 16.34 -12.52 -4.56
N ALA A 280 16.08 -13.80 -4.31
CA ALA A 280 16.97 -14.90 -4.70
C ALA A 280 17.22 -14.92 -6.21
N ARG A 281 16.15 -14.82 -7.01
CA ARG A 281 16.23 -14.76 -8.48
C ARG A 281 16.91 -13.49 -8.96
N GLY A 282 16.63 -12.35 -8.34
CA GLY A 282 17.33 -11.09 -8.60
C GLY A 282 18.84 -11.22 -8.39
N TYR A 283 19.27 -11.73 -7.23
CA TYR A 283 20.69 -11.94 -6.92
C TYR A 283 21.35 -12.99 -7.80
N ARG A 284 20.65 -14.07 -8.17
CA ARG A 284 21.14 -15.01 -9.17
C ARG A 284 21.37 -14.30 -10.50
N ALA A 285 20.37 -13.56 -10.99
CA ALA A 285 20.50 -12.82 -12.24
C ALA A 285 21.68 -11.83 -12.18
N PHE A 286 21.87 -11.13 -11.06
CA PHE A 286 23.02 -10.25 -10.86
C PHE A 286 24.34 -11.00 -10.83
N PHE A 287 24.41 -12.16 -10.18
CA PHE A 287 25.62 -12.98 -10.20
C PHE A 287 25.96 -13.47 -11.61
N THR A 288 24.98 -13.98 -12.35
CA THR A 288 25.14 -14.42 -13.75
C THR A 288 25.77 -13.31 -14.60
N VAL A 289 25.31 -12.09 -14.37
CA VAL A 289 25.65 -10.92 -15.16
C VAL A 289 26.97 -10.28 -14.77
N THR A 290 27.21 -10.10 -13.48
CA THR A 290 28.36 -9.35 -12.95
C THR A 290 29.54 -10.25 -12.60
N GLY A 291 29.28 -11.54 -12.36
CA GLY A 291 30.26 -12.48 -11.85
C GLY A 291 30.67 -12.24 -10.39
N VAL A 292 30.04 -11.28 -9.69
CA VAL A 292 30.42 -10.89 -8.32
C VAL A 292 29.91 -11.93 -7.31
N ARG A 293 30.85 -12.62 -6.66
CA ARG A 293 30.60 -13.76 -5.76
C ARG A 293 29.58 -13.45 -4.64
N SER A 294 29.61 -12.25 -4.06
CA SER A 294 28.70 -11.90 -2.96
C SER A 294 27.22 -11.99 -3.34
N TYR A 295 26.87 -11.81 -4.62
CA TYR A 295 25.49 -12.03 -5.09
C TYR A 295 25.13 -13.52 -5.18
N ALA A 296 26.07 -14.38 -5.60
CA ALA A 296 25.86 -15.83 -5.54
C ALA A 296 25.66 -16.28 -4.10
N ASP A 297 26.49 -15.79 -3.18
CA ASP A 297 26.41 -16.14 -1.76
C ASP A 297 25.06 -15.69 -1.17
N ALA A 298 24.61 -14.48 -1.49
CA ALA A 298 23.31 -13.97 -1.09
C ALA A 298 22.15 -14.76 -1.72
N ALA A 299 22.19 -15.05 -3.03
CA ALA A 299 21.17 -15.86 -3.70
C ALA A 299 21.08 -17.27 -3.10
N SER A 300 22.24 -17.90 -2.84
CA SER A 300 22.32 -19.22 -2.22
C SER A 300 21.67 -19.24 -0.84
N LYS A 301 21.97 -18.24 0.00
CA LYS A 301 21.32 -18.06 1.30
C LYS A 301 19.80 -17.93 1.18
N LEU A 302 19.31 -17.11 0.24
CA LEU A 302 17.88 -16.90 0.04
C LEU A 302 17.16 -18.14 -0.52
N TYR A 303 17.80 -18.90 -1.42
CA TYR A 303 17.27 -20.18 -1.88
C TYR A 303 17.22 -21.22 -0.75
N ALA A 304 18.27 -21.30 0.08
CA ALA A 304 18.28 -22.15 1.26
C ALA A 304 17.16 -21.75 2.23
N LEU A 305 16.97 -20.45 2.43
CA LEU A 305 15.87 -19.92 3.23
C LEU A 305 14.51 -20.33 2.69
N TYR A 306 14.28 -20.15 1.38
CA TYR A 306 13.04 -20.55 0.72
C TYR A 306 12.72 -22.04 0.92
N ALA A 307 13.74 -22.90 0.85
CA ALA A 307 13.58 -24.34 1.05
C ALA A 307 13.12 -24.72 2.47
N THR A 308 13.33 -23.85 3.46
CA THR A 308 12.83 -24.05 4.83
C THR A 308 11.36 -23.64 5.01
N LEU A 309 10.78 -22.92 4.05
CA LEU A 309 9.40 -22.45 4.13
C LEU A 309 8.42 -23.61 3.84
N PRO A 310 7.31 -23.73 4.61
CA PRO A 310 6.45 -24.90 4.53
C PRO A 310 5.75 -25.10 3.17
N ALA A 311 5.77 -26.36 2.69
CA ALA A 311 4.95 -26.96 1.63
C ALA A 311 4.53 -26.03 0.47
N ARG A 312 5.50 -25.56 -0.31
CA ARG A 312 5.28 -24.75 -1.51
C ARG A 312 5.13 -25.62 -2.75
N ALA A 313 4.17 -25.30 -3.61
CA ALA A 313 3.92 -26.03 -4.85
C ALA A 313 5.10 -25.97 -5.84
N ASP A 314 5.92 -24.91 -5.77
CA ASP A 314 7.08 -24.64 -6.62
C ASP A 314 8.42 -25.05 -5.98
N ALA A 315 8.42 -25.71 -4.81
CA ALA A 315 9.65 -26.01 -4.07
C ALA A 315 10.68 -26.83 -4.88
N ALA A 316 10.21 -27.79 -5.68
CA ALA A 316 11.09 -28.61 -6.51
C ALA A 316 11.77 -27.81 -7.62
N ASP A 317 11.05 -26.87 -8.24
CA ASP A 317 11.61 -26.01 -9.28
C ASP A 317 12.59 -24.99 -8.69
N VAL A 318 12.25 -24.42 -7.54
CA VAL A 318 13.15 -23.50 -6.81
C VAL A 318 14.43 -24.21 -6.34
N ALA A 319 14.34 -25.47 -5.87
CA ALA A 319 15.52 -26.25 -5.51
C ALA A 319 16.43 -26.51 -6.72
N ARG A 320 15.84 -26.81 -7.89
CA ARG A 320 16.57 -26.96 -9.15
C ARG A 320 17.24 -25.66 -9.59
N GLU A 321 16.55 -24.53 -9.43
CA GLU A 321 17.12 -23.21 -9.67
C GLU A 321 18.34 -22.92 -8.78
N ALA A 322 18.29 -23.36 -7.52
CA ALA A 322 19.38 -23.20 -6.57
C ALA A 322 20.62 -24.03 -6.95
N THR A 323 20.45 -25.26 -7.44
CA THR A 323 21.58 -26.09 -7.88
C THR A 323 22.28 -25.49 -9.11
N LEU A 324 21.50 -24.87 -10.01
CA LEU A 324 22.03 -24.23 -11.21
C LEU A 324 22.92 -23.01 -10.91
N LEU A 325 22.79 -22.39 -9.72
CA LEU A 325 23.59 -21.22 -9.32
C LEU A 325 25.11 -21.50 -9.37
N GLY A 326 25.53 -22.73 -9.04
CA GLY A 326 26.93 -23.14 -9.08
C GLY A 326 27.45 -23.48 -10.48
N GLU A 327 26.55 -23.69 -11.44
CA GLU A 327 26.85 -24.05 -12.84
C GLU A 327 26.92 -22.83 -13.76
N VAL A 328 26.43 -21.66 -13.30
CA VAL A 328 26.42 -20.43 -14.09
C VAL A 328 27.85 -20.02 -14.42
N ARG A 329 28.27 -20.34 -15.65
CA ARG A 329 29.51 -19.82 -16.24
C ARG A 329 29.32 -18.35 -16.59
N GLN A 330 30.30 -17.52 -16.21
CA GLN A 330 30.40 -16.11 -16.61
C GLN A 330 30.49 -15.99 -18.13
N VAL A 331 29.36 -15.92 -18.82
CA VAL A 331 29.26 -15.41 -20.18
C VAL A 331 27.93 -14.67 -20.30
N ALA A 332 27.70 -13.68 -19.45
CA ALA A 332 26.55 -12.81 -19.66
C ALA A 332 26.78 -11.97 -20.91
N THR A 333 25.91 -12.13 -21.88
CA THR A 333 25.84 -11.24 -23.02
C THR A 333 25.32 -9.87 -22.56
N PRO A 334 25.57 -8.78 -23.31
CA PRO A 334 24.91 -7.49 -23.04
C PRO A 334 23.38 -7.60 -22.97
N SER A 335 22.77 -8.59 -23.63
CA SER A 335 21.33 -8.87 -23.57
C SER A 335 20.91 -9.41 -22.20
N ASP A 336 21.68 -10.34 -21.63
CA ASP A 336 21.40 -10.91 -20.30
C ASP A 336 21.52 -9.84 -19.21
N TYR A 337 22.53 -8.98 -19.35
CA TYR A 337 22.67 -7.80 -18.49
C TYR A 337 21.44 -6.91 -18.56
N ARG A 338 20.98 -6.57 -19.78
CA ARG A 338 19.82 -5.71 -19.98
C ARG A 338 18.56 -6.32 -19.36
N ALA A 339 18.34 -7.63 -19.52
CA ALA A 339 17.18 -8.30 -18.93
C ALA A 339 17.19 -8.23 -17.39
N ALA A 340 18.31 -8.55 -16.75
CA ALA A 340 18.44 -8.49 -15.28
C ALA A 340 18.21 -7.06 -14.73
N VAL A 341 18.68 -6.05 -15.47
CA VAL A 341 18.46 -4.65 -15.12
C VAL A 341 16.99 -4.26 -15.24
N VAL A 342 16.33 -4.62 -16.35
CA VAL A 342 14.92 -4.31 -16.59
C VAL A 342 14.06 -4.96 -15.50
N ASP A 343 14.33 -6.21 -15.14
CA ASP A 343 13.62 -6.89 -14.06
C ASP A 343 13.78 -6.14 -12.73
N GLY A 344 15.01 -5.77 -12.35
CA GLY A 344 15.27 -4.97 -11.16
C GLY A 344 14.59 -3.58 -11.18
N TRP A 345 14.42 -2.98 -12.36
CA TRP A 345 13.69 -1.73 -12.54
C TRP A 345 12.17 -1.90 -12.42
N THR A 346 11.60 -2.98 -12.95
CA THR A 346 10.16 -3.24 -12.84
C THR A 346 9.73 -3.41 -11.39
N GLY A 347 10.59 -3.95 -10.52
CA GLY A 347 10.36 -4.00 -9.07
C GLY A 347 10.28 -2.62 -8.40
N ARG A 348 10.85 -1.57 -9.02
CA ARG A 348 10.82 -0.19 -8.54
C ARG A 348 9.62 0.61 -9.04
N THR A 349 8.73 0.01 -9.84
CA THR A 349 7.51 0.67 -10.36
C THR A 349 6.62 1.22 -9.24
N ALA A 350 6.58 0.57 -8.08
CA ALA A 350 5.87 1.07 -6.90
C ALA A 350 6.37 2.44 -6.39
N LEU A 351 7.64 2.80 -6.64
CA LEU A 351 8.18 4.13 -6.33
C LEU A 351 7.72 5.19 -7.35
N LEU A 352 7.36 4.76 -8.56
CA LEU A 352 6.82 5.63 -9.62
C LEU A 352 5.31 5.82 -9.49
N ASP A 353 4.59 4.89 -8.85
CA ASP A 353 3.18 5.07 -8.48
C ASP A 353 2.99 6.39 -7.70
N ALA A 354 3.94 6.78 -6.84
CA ALA A 354 3.91 8.06 -6.13
C ALA A 354 3.84 9.28 -7.07
N CYS A 355 4.54 9.22 -8.21
CA CYS A 355 4.54 10.27 -9.23
C CYS A 355 3.21 10.34 -9.97
N VAL A 356 2.64 9.17 -10.29
CA VAL A 356 1.33 9.05 -10.93
C VAL A 356 0.26 9.59 -10.01
N GLU A 357 0.19 9.11 -8.77
CA GLU A 357 -0.81 9.51 -7.78
C GLU A 357 -0.80 11.01 -7.52
N ARG A 358 0.37 11.61 -7.31
CA ARG A 358 0.50 13.06 -7.09
C ARG A 358 -0.07 13.88 -8.25
N THR A 359 0.12 13.40 -9.49
CA THR A 359 -0.35 14.14 -10.67
C THR A 359 -1.81 13.88 -10.96
N LEU A 360 -2.29 12.64 -10.84
CA LEU A 360 -3.70 12.29 -10.98
C LEU A 360 -4.59 13.01 -9.96
N GLN A 361 -4.04 13.40 -8.80
CA GLN A 361 -4.72 14.28 -7.85
C GLN A 361 -5.01 15.66 -8.46
N ALA A 362 -4.01 16.28 -9.10
CA ALA A 362 -4.12 17.60 -9.70
C ALA A 362 -4.88 17.60 -11.03
N ASP A 363 -4.69 16.55 -11.84
CA ASP A 363 -5.34 16.35 -13.13
C ASP A 363 -5.68 14.85 -13.30
N PRO A 364 -6.91 14.44 -12.95
CA PRO A 364 -7.37 13.06 -13.09
C PRO A 364 -7.37 12.55 -14.53
N THR A 365 -7.29 13.41 -15.53
CA THR A 365 -7.25 12.99 -16.94
C THR A 365 -5.84 12.64 -17.43
N SER A 366 -4.82 12.81 -16.57
CA SER A 366 -3.40 12.53 -16.83
C SER A 366 -3.06 11.04 -16.91
N GLY A 367 -3.68 10.31 -17.83
CA GLY A 367 -3.35 8.91 -18.11
C GLY A 367 -2.46 8.78 -19.35
N GLY A 368 -1.63 7.73 -19.39
CA GLY A 368 -0.86 7.40 -20.59
C GLY A 368 0.40 6.59 -20.34
N ALA A 369 1.14 6.34 -21.42
CA ALA A 369 2.41 5.64 -21.32
C ALA A 369 3.56 6.63 -21.11
N ILE A 370 4.45 6.33 -20.18
CA ILE A 370 5.72 7.03 -19.99
C ILE A 370 6.84 6.09 -20.41
N ILE A 371 7.63 6.51 -21.39
CA ILE A 371 8.79 5.75 -21.86
C ILE A 371 10.03 6.47 -21.36
N VAL A 372 10.79 5.78 -20.51
CA VAL A 372 12.06 6.27 -19.98
C VAL A 372 13.17 5.52 -20.69
N ALA A 373 14.00 6.23 -21.44
CA ALA A 373 15.29 5.71 -21.88
C ALA A 373 16.39 6.25 -20.98
N ALA A 374 17.15 5.35 -20.36
CA ALA A 374 18.20 5.72 -19.42
C ALA A 374 19.47 4.94 -19.69
N HIS A 375 20.60 5.58 -19.42
CA HIS A 375 21.92 5.00 -19.48
C HIS A 375 22.50 4.89 -18.08
N SER A 376 23.06 3.73 -17.73
CA SER A 376 23.78 3.55 -16.47
C SER A 376 25.28 3.63 -16.68
N SER A 377 25.97 4.49 -15.93
CA SER A 377 27.43 4.63 -15.93
C SER A 377 28.13 3.53 -15.15
N ALA A 378 29.46 3.45 -15.28
CA ALA A 378 30.30 2.42 -14.63
C ALA A 378 30.14 2.35 -13.11
N ASP A 379 29.80 3.46 -12.46
CA ASP A 379 29.57 3.57 -11.02
C ASP A 379 28.10 3.34 -10.61
N GLY A 380 27.26 2.90 -11.55
CA GLY A 380 25.85 2.60 -11.37
C GLY A 380 24.93 3.82 -11.38
N LYS A 381 25.45 5.05 -11.54
CA LYS A 381 24.61 6.24 -11.65
C LYS A 381 23.79 6.19 -12.95
N LEU A 382 22.57 6.69 -12.90
CA LEU A 382 21.68 6.76 -14.07
C LEU A 382 21.67 8.16 -14.67
N THR A 383 21.73 8.23 -15.99
CA THR A 383 21.44 9.40 -16.81
C THR A 383 20.26 9.10 -17.72
N LEU A 384 19.50 10.10 -18.13
CA LEU A 384 18.41 9.90 -19.09
C LEU A 384 18.90 10.17 -20.51
N ASP A 385 18.66 9.21 -21.40
CA ASP A 385 18.87 9.35 -22.84
C ASP A 385 17.65 10.03 -23.48
N SER A 386 16.43 9.66 -23.05
CA SER A 386 15.19 10.31 -23.45
C SER A 386 14.05 10.01 -22.48
N LEU A 387 13.00 10.83 -22.55
CA LEU A 387 11.79 10.69 -21.75
C LEU A 387 10.59 11.10 -22.60
N GLN A 388 9.60 10.22 -22.74
CA GLN A 388 8.38 10.48 -23.50
C GLN A 388 7.14 10.22 -22.63
N PRO A 389 6.23 11.21 -22.47
CA PRO A 389 6.37 12.59 -22.94
C PRO A 389 7.54 13.28 -22.25
N GLU A 390 8.01 14.39 -22.83
CA GLU A 390 9.03 15.22 -22.18
C GLU A 390 8.54 15.72 -20.83
N ALA A 391 9.46 15.95 -19.90
CA ALA A 391 9.15 16.47 -18.57
C ALA A 391 8.55 17.88 -18.68
N GLY A 392 7.42 18.11 -17.99
CA GLY A 392 6.71 19.39 -17.96
C GLY A 392 5.95 19.59 -16.65
N GLU A 393 5.12 20.64 -16.58
CA GLU A 393 4.43 21.04 -15.33
C GLU A 393 3.01 20.48 -15.19
N GLN A 394 2.43 19.93 -16.26
CA GLN A 394 1.03 19.50 -16.30
C GLN A 394 0.85 18.13 -16.92
N GLY A 395 -0.28 17.49 -16.63
CA GLY A 395 -0.68 16.27 -17.32
C GLY A 395 0.30 15.10 -17.14
N LEU A 396 0.37 14.25 -18.15
CA LEU A 396 1.37 13.17 -18.23
C LEU A 396 2.82 13.68 -18.20
N ALA A 397 3.08 14.93 -18.62
CA ALA A 397 4.41 15.55 -18.59
C ALA A 397 4.88 15.87 -17.15
N ALA A 398 3.95 16.20 -16.23
CA ALA A 398 4.27 16.33 -14.80
C ALA A 398 4.65 14.99 -14.16
N ILE A 399 3.94 13.91 -14.54
CA ILE A 399 4.32 12.56 -14.10
C ILE A 399 5.73 12.24 -14.63
N ALA A 400 5.99 12.53 -15.91
CA ALA A 400 7.30 12.32 -16.51
C ALA A 400 8.40 13.12 -15.79
N ALA A 401 8.16 14.38 -15.42
CA ALA A 401 9.10 15.19 -14.64
C ALA A 401 9.43 14.55 -13.29
N CYS A 402 8.43 14.08 -12.55
CA CYS A 402 8.65 13.35 -11.29
C CYS A 402 9.41 12.04 -11.50
N VAL A 403 9.04 11.26 -12.54
CA VAL A 403 9.73 10.01 -12.89
C VAL A 403 11.20 10.28 -13.21
N ARG A 404 11.52 11.33 -13.96
CA ARG A 404 12.89 11.75 -14.24
C ARG A 404 13.67 11.97 -12.95
N ASP A 405 13.15 12.80 -12.06
CA ASP A 405 13.86 13.19 -10.85
C ASP A 405 14.11 11.98 -9.93
N ARG A 406 13.15 11.03 -9.89
CA ARG A 406 13.30 9.75 -9.20
C ARG A 406 14.36 8.86 -9.84
N VAL A 407 14.28 8.64 -11.15
CA VAL A 407 15.21 7.77 -11.90
C VAL A 407 16.64 8.30 -11.83
N LEU A 408 16.84 9.61 -11.90
CA LEU A 408 18.17 10.23 -11.75
C LEU A 408 18.73 10.10 -10.33
N GLY A 409 17.87 9.99 -9.33
CA GLY A 409 18.27 9.68 -7.94
C GLY A 409 18.55 8.21 -7.70
N TRP A 410 18.19 7.31 -8.63
CA TRP A 410 18.48 5.90 -8.49
C TRP A 410 19.93 5.61 -8.83
N ARG A 411 20.47 4.66 -8.08
CA ARG A 411 21.77 4.07 -8.35
C ARG A 411 21.58 2.58 -8.53
N MET A 412 22.11 2.07 -9.62
CA MET A 412 22.24 0.64 -9.82
C MET A 412 23.18 0.10 -8.73
N PRO A 413 22.80 -0.96 -8.02
CA PRO A 413 23.64 -1.50 -6.95
C PRO A 413 24.96 -2.12 -7.44
N TRP A 414 25.26 -2.07 -8.74
CA TRP A 414 26.38 -2.76 -9.37
C TRP A 414 27.16 -1.89 -10.37
N PRO A 415 28.44 -2.22 -10.62
CA PRO A 415 29.19 -1.64 -11.72
C PRO A 415 28.60 -2.10 -13.05
N THR A 416 28.38 -1.17 -13.98
CA THR A 416 27.99 -1.54 -15.35
C THR A 416 29.20 -2.03 -16.14
N PRO A 417 29.00 -2.90 -17.16
CA PRO A 417 30.02 -3.21 -18.15
C PRO A 417 30.64 -1.94 -18.70
N THR A 418 31.91 -2.01 -19.08
CA THR A 418 32.61 -0.88 -19.70
C THR A 418 31.81 -0.38 -20.91
N GLY A 419 31.39 0.88 -20.87
CA GLY A 419 30.51 1.48 -21.88
C GLY A 419 29.05 1.67 -21.43
N GLY A 420 28.70 1.24 -20.22
CA GLY A 420 27.37 1.42 -19.65
C GLY A 420 26.29 0.60 -20.34
N VAL A 421 25.04 0.75 -19.87
CA VAL A 421 23.89 0.07 -20.49
C VAL A 421 22.73 1.02 -20.63
N SER A 422 22.24 1.12 -21.87
CA SER A 422 20.99 1.81 -22.19
C SER A 422 19.79 0.88 -22.00
N LEU A 423 18.76 1.43 -21.40
CA LEU A 423 17.53 0.77 -20.97
C LEU A 423 16.38 1.58 -21.53
N THR A 424 15.28 0.91 -21.89
CA THR A 424 14.03 1.57 -22.23
C THR A 424 12.92 0.87 -21.49
N VAL A 425 12.26 1.59 -20.59
CA VAL A 425 11.17 1.05 -19.78
C VAL A 425 9.91 1.86 -20.06
N LYS A 426 8.82 1.14 -20.33
CA LYS A 426 7.50 1.71 -20.56
C LYS A 426 6.65 1.48 -19.32
N PHE A 427 6.14 2.57 -18.76
CA PHE A 427 5.22 2.59 -17.64
C PHE A 427 3.85 3.04 -18.13
N HIS A 428 2.79 2.54 -17.52
CA HIS A 428 1.43 3.00 -17.79
C HIS A 428 0.90 3.73 -16.56
N ALA A 429 0.74 5.05 -16.66
CA ALA A 429 -0.07 5.83 -15.74
C ALA A 429 -1.53 5.53 -16.05
N ALA A 430 -2.13 4.61 -15.30
CA ALA A 430 -3.55 4.29 -15.41
C ALA A 430 -4.30 4.89 -14.22
N LEU A 431 -5.52 5.36 -14.47
CA LEU A 431 -6.50 5.64 -13.43
C LEU A 431 -6.81 4.30 -12.72
N ARG A 432 -6.49 4.22 -11.43
CA ARG A 432 -6.85 3.08 -10.57
C ARG A 432 -8.22 3.25 -9.96
#